data_AF-A0A958FW98-F1
#
_entry.id   AF-A0A958FW98-F1
#
_cell.length_a   1.000
_cell.length_b   1.000
_cell.length_c   1.000
_cell.angle_alpha   90.00
_cell.angle_beta   90.00
_cell.angle_gamma   90.00
#
_symmetry.space_group_name_H-M   'P 1'
#
loop_
_entity.id
_entity.type
_entity.pdbx_description
1 polymer ?
#
loop_
_entity_poly.entity_id
_entity_poly.type
_entity_poly.pdbx_seq_one_letter_code
_entity_poly.pdbx_strand_id
1 'polypeptide(L)'
;MMIDIFDVTEWQLILSAIVAIGLWKLRIFNQRVPRVVLLLATVCAVVFTGFSGSRFFKSDNGLEIARLDSDPFERSSRKFRRIISDFLRSNPYYDENFSLGDLHASIASAQEAQQVLKTHPQLALLIWGDQHWLRISFPEIEPRDLETLGKSLDVDGIRNLKLVLSVPMAGLSFAPQLPSARFIGKLYAAIVAQREFARTSEPRHADRAQILLREAGSQEAFWTSFAHRAVAWWLLGNEHFLAAFRDETVQVGELKCALDAYRSVLRYLKKNDNTELLAATLNNLGVAIVVLAMYNRESQATSDMIKEAMDCWRDALLTLHQNNRDGLKFKSARIAKQNMVTLRDELRKRNKKERGKLHVNR
;
A
#
# COMPACT_ATOMS: atom_id res chain seq x y z
N MET A 1 -5.38 26.83 -17.03
CA MET A 1 -6.32 26.60 -18.14
C MET A 1 -6.38 25.09 -18.35
N MET A 2 -7.29 24.44 -17.61
CA MET A 2 -7.51 22.99 -17.65
C MET A 2 -8.23 22.67 -18.95
N ILE A 3 -7.55 21.96 -19.86
CA ILE A 3 -8.24 21.22 -20.90
C ILE A 3 -8.57 19.89 -20.23
N ASP A 4 -9.82 19.74 -19.78
CA ASP A 4 -10.34 18.42 -19.43
C ASP A 4 -10.20 17.55 -20.67
N ILE A 5 -9.33 16.55 -20.56
CA ILE A 5 -9.11 15.57 -21.61
C ILE A 5 -10.38 14.71 -21.58
N PHE A 6 -11.29 14.97 -22.53
CA PHE A 6 -12.44 14.13 -22.82
C PHE A 6 -12.06 12.65 -22.66
N ASP A 7 -12.86 11.91 -21.90
CA ASP A 7 -12.61 10.50 -21.63
C ASP A 7 -12.59 9.74 -22.96
N VAL A 8 -11.76 8.69 -23.05
CA VAL A 8 -11.56 7.92 -24.29
C VAL A 8 -12.89 7.39 -24.85
N THR A 9 -13.86 7.16 -23.95
CA THR A 9 -15.24 6.78 -24.23
C THR A 9 -16.02 7.86 -25.01
N GLU A 10 -15.85 9.14 -24.69
CA GLU A 10 -16.53 10.26 -25.34
C GLU A 10 -15.98 10.48 -26.76
N TRP A 11 -14.65 10.40 -26.93
CA TRP A 11 -14.04 10.45 -28.26
C TRP A 11 -14.48 9.29 -29.14
N GLN A 12 -14.63 8.08 -28.59
CA GLN A 12 -15.10 6.92 -29.34
C GLN A 12 -16.56 7.07 -29.80
N LEU A 13 -17.43 7.69 -29.01
CA LEU A 13 -18.81 8.00 -29.41
C LEU A 13 -18.86 9.02 -30.55
N ILE A 14 -18.04 10.08 -30.45
CA ILE A 14 -17.92 11.09 -31.52
C ILE A 14 -17.35 10.46 -32.79
N LEU A 15 -16.28 9.67 -32.68
CA LEU A 15 -15.63 9.02 -33.83
C LEU A 15 -16.56 7.99 -34.49
N SER A 16 -17.30 7.21 -33.71
CA SER A 16 -18.26 6.23 -34.24
C SER A 16 -19.44 6.92 -34.95
N ALA A 17 -19.92 8.05 -34.44
CA ALA A 17 -20.92 8.87 -35.14
C ALA A 17 -20.37 9.43 -36.47
N ILE A 18 -19.14 9.94 -36.49
CA ILE A 18 -18.48 10.44 -37.72
C ILE A 18 -18.28 9.31 -38.73
N VAL A 19 -17.82 8.14 -38.28
CA VAL A 19 -17.66 6.94 -39.13
C VAL A 19 -19.01 6.49 -39.68
N ALA A 20 -20.07 6.47 -38.88
CA ALA A 20 -21.42 6.12 -39.34
C ALA A 20 -21.93 7.10 -40.42
N ILE A 21 -21.67 8.40 -40.27
CA ILE A 21 -22.01 9.44 -41.26
C ILE A 21 -21.17 9.26 -42.55
N GLY A 22 -19.88 8.95 -42.44
CA GLY A 22 -19.02 8.68 -43.59
C GLY A 22 -19.42 7.43 -44.36
N LEU A 23 -19.73 6.35 -43.64
CA LEU A 23 -20.20 5.08 -44.20
C LEU A 23 -21.56 5.20 -44.88
N TRP A 24 -22.40 6.18 -44.51
CA TRP A 24 -23.68 6.45 -45.19
C TRP A 24 -23.50 6.70 -46.70
N LYS A 25 -22.40 7.34 -47.10
CA LYS A 25 -22.14 7.69 -48.51
C LYS A 25 -21.33 6.65 -49.27
N LEU A 26 -20.80 5.63 -48.59
CA LEU A 26 -19.96 4.63 -49.23
C LEU A 26 -20.79 3.66 -50.10
N ARG A 27 -20.34 3.49 -51.34
CA ARG A 27 -20.82 2.45 -52.25
C ARG A 27 -19.77 1.36 -52.32
N ILE A 28 -20.13 0.17 -51.90
CA ILE A 28 -19.27 -1.02 -52.02
C ILE A 28 -19.85 -1.83 -53.19
N PHE A 29 -19.02 -2.17 -54.18
CA PHE A 29 -19.47 -2.83 -55.43
C PHE A 29 -20.63 -2.11 -56.13
N ASN A 30 -20.57 -0.77 -56.16
CA ASN A 30 -21.58 0.11 -56.76
C ASN A 30 -22.99 0.02 -56.13
N GLN A 31 -23.17 -0.75 -55.05
CA GLN A 31 -24.39 -0.79 -54.27
C GLN A 31 -24.26 0.09 -53.02
N ARG A 32 -25.35 0.76 -52.65
CA ARG A 32 -25.42 1.50 -51.37
C ARG A 32 -25.51 0.50 -50.24
N VAL A 33 -24.72 0.69 -49.19
CA VAL A 33 -24.84 -0.11 -47.97
C VAL A 33 -26.26 0.06 -47.41
N PRO A 34 -27.01 -1.02 -47.13
CA PRO A 34 -28.35 -0.92 -46.58
C PRO A 34 -28.32 -0.18 -45.24
N ARG A 35 -29.28 0.75 -45.04
CA ARG A 35 -29.37 1.56 -43.81
C ARG A 35 -29.43 0.72 -42.54
N VAL A 36 -30.03 -0.47 -42.62
CA VAL A 36 -30.13 -1.43 -41.52
C VAL A 36 -28.75 -1.92 -41.07
N VAL A 37 -27.82 -2.14 -42.00
CA VAL A 37 -26.45 -2.59 -41.69
C VAL A 37 -25.66 -1.51 -40.96
N LEU A 38 -25.81 -0.25 -41.37
CA LEU A 38 -25.17 0.90 -40.70
C LEU A 38 -25.72 1.11 -39.29
N LEU A 39 -27.03 0.96 -39.11
CA LEU A 39 -27.66 1.08 -37.80
C LEU A 39 -27.20 -0.04 -36.86
N LEU A 40 -27.15 -1.29 -37.34
CA LEU A 40 -26.61 -2.41 -36.57
C LEU A 40 -25.14 -2.22 -36.22
N ALA A 41 -24.30 -1.76 -37.15
CA ALA A 41 -22.90 -1.47 -36.88
C ALA A 41 -22.71 -0.38 -35.82
N THR A 42 -23.54 0.67 -35.86
CA THR A 42 -23.52 1.76 -34.87
C THR A 42 -23.98 1.26 -33.50
N VAL A 43 -25.05 0.46 -33.44
CA VAL A 43 -25.51 -0.17 -32.18
C VAL A 43 -24.44 -1.11 -31.64
N CYS A 44 -23.82 -1.95 -32.48
CA CYS A 44 -22.72 -2.81 -32.07
C CYS A 44 -21.53 -1.99 -31.54
N ALA A 45 -21.18 -0.87 -32.18
CA ALA A 45 -20.13 0.02 -31.69
C ALA A 45 -20.48 0.62 -30.33
N VAL A 46 -21.69 1.17 -30.16
CA VAL A 46 -22.18 1.75 -28.90
C VAL A 46 -22.26 0.70 -27.78
N VAL A 47 -22.74 -0.50 -28.09
CA VAL A 47 -22.78 -1.61 -27.13
C VAL A 47 -21.36 -2.03 -26.77
N PHE A 48 -20.45 -2.14 -27.74
CA PHE A 48 -19.05 -2.51 -27.49
C PHE A 48 -18.29 -1.45 -26.69
N THR A 49 -18.53 -0.16 -26.95
CA THR A 49 -17.98 0.96 -26.15
C THR A 49 -18.60 1.01 -24.76
N GLY A 50 -19.92 0.76 -24.63
CA GLY A 50 -20.59 0.67 -23.34
C GLY A 50 -20.13 -0.52 -22.51
N PHE A 51 -19.85 -1.66 -23.14
CA PHE A 51 -19.37 -2.88 -22.48
C PHE A 51 -17.89 -2.81 -22.10
N SER A 52 -17.07 -2.12 -22.91
CA SER A 52 -15.67 -1.85 -22.56
C SER A 52 -15.60 -0.82 -21.43
N GLY A 53 -16.32 0.30 -21.52
CA GLY A 53 -16.37 1.32 -20.46
C GLY A 53 -16.93 0.82 -19.12
N SER A 54 -17.97 -0.03 -19.14
CA SER A 54 -18.56 -0.57 -17.89
C SER A 54 -17.75 -1.68 -17.21
N ARG A 55 -16.78 -2.29 -17.92
CA ARG A 55 -15.82 -3.23 -17.32
C ARG A 55 -14.62 -2.53 -16.69
N PHE A 56 -14.40 -1.25 -16.99
CA PHE A 56 -13.35 -0.45 -16.40
C PHE A 56 -13.93 0.39 -15.25
N PHE A 57 -13.71 -0.09 -14.03
CA PHE A 57 -13.70 0.68 -12.77
C PHE A 57 -15.04 1.22 -12.26
N LYS A 58 -15.65 0.49 -11.33
CA LYS A 58 -16.56 1.09 -10.35
C LYS A 58 -16.32 0.67 -8.90
N SER A 59 -15.32 -0.19 -8.64
CA SER A 59 -14.93 -0.49 -7.27
C SER A 59 -13.74 0.40 -6.90
N ASP A 60 -13.87 1.14 -5.80
CA ASP A 60 -12.85 2.07 -5.26
C ASP A 60 -11.56 1.36 -4.79
N ASN A 61 -11.46 0.06 -5.06
CA ASN A 61 -10.54 -0.87 -4.44
C ASN A 61 -10.05 -1.91 -5.46
N GLY A 62 -9.39 -1.48 -6.54
CA GLY A 62 -8.91 -2.38 -7.59
C GLY A 62 -7.62 -3.13 -7.21
N LEU A 63 -7.50 -4.39 -7.61
CA LEU A 63 -6.25 -5.14 -7.71
C LEU A 63 -5.93 -5.29 -9.20
N GLU A 64 -4.78 -4.81 -9.64
CA GLU A 64 -4.30 -5.04 -11.00
C GLU A 64 -3.07 -5.93 -11.04
N ILE A 65 -3.03 -6.79 -12.05
CA ILE A 65 -1.91 -7.70 -12.28
C ILE A 65 -1.41 -7.49 -13.71
N ALA A 66 -0.26 -6.82 -13.82
CA ALA A 66 0.44 -6.61 -15.09
C ALA A 66 0.83 -7.94 -15.74
N ARG A 67 1.04 -7.91 -17.05
CA ARG A 67 1.64 -9.06 -17.76
C ARG A 67 3.06 -9.28 -17.23
N LEU A 68 3.38 -10.54 -16.89
CA LEU A 68 4.73 -10.89 -16.44
C LEU A 68 5.73 -10.78 -17.60
N ASP A 69 6.91 -10.23 -17.34
CA ASP A 69 7.93 -9.93 -18.37
C ASP A 69 8.36 -11.17 -19.15
N SER A 70 8.44 -12.31 -18.46
CA SER A 70 8.80 -13.61 -19.04
C SER A 70 7.61 -14.42 -19.57
N ASP A 71 6.44 -13.80 -19.76
CA ASP A 71 5.20 -14.46 -20.20
C ASP A 71 4.54 -13.73 -21.39
N PRO A 72 5.16 -13.75 -22.58
CA PRO A 72 4.67 -13.01 -23.74
C PRO A 72 3.27 -13.44 -24.20
N PHE A 73 2.87 -14.68 -23.89
CA PHE A 73 1.56 -15.24 -24.23
C PHE A 73 0.54 -15.15 -23.08
N GLU A 74 0.89 -14.48 -21.98
CA GLU A 74 0.05 -14.32 -20.78
C GLU A 74 -0.49 -15.64 -20.20
N ARG A 75 0.18 -16.79 -20.41
CA ARG A 75 -0.34 -18.09 -19.94
C ARG A 75 -0.23 -18.17 -18.42
N SER A 76 0.93 -17.84 -17.88
CA SER A 76 1.20 -17.87 -16.43
C SER A 76 0.47 -16.74 -15.71
N SER A 77 0.44 -15.55 -16.31
CA SER A 77 -0.24 -14.36 -15.80
C SER A 77 -1.73 -14.62 -15.68
N ARG A 78 -2.40 -15.11 -16.74
CA ARG A 78 -3.84 -15.45 -16.70
C ARG A 78 -4.16 -16.55 -15.70
N LYS A 79 -3.32 -17.59 -15.63
CA LYS A 79 -3.49 -18.65 -14.62
C LYS A 79 -3.37 -18.07 -13.21
N PHE A 80 -2.38 -17.21 -12.95
CA PHE A 80 -2.16 -16.59 -11.65
C PHE A 80 -3.35 -15.70 -11.23
N ARG A 81 -3.82 -14.84 -12.14
CA ARG A 81 -5.01 -14.01 -11.93
C ARG A 81 -6.24 -14.83 -11.62
N ARG A 82 -6.46 -15.93 -12.36
CA ARG A 82 -7.58 -16.85 -12.11
C ARG A 82 -7.51 -17.43 -10.70
N ILE A 83 -6.35 -17.92 -10.26
CA ILE A 83 -6.20 -18.47 -8.90
C ILE A 83 -6.54 -17.42 -7.83
N ILE A 84 -6.10 -16.17 -8.01
CA ILE A 84 -6.42 -15.06 -7.09
C ILE A 84 -7.92 -14.76 -7.11
N SER A 85 -8.52 -14.65 -8.30
CA SER A 85 -9.97 -14.42 -8.47
C SER A 85 -10.79 -15.52 -7.81
N ASP A 86 -10.44 -16.78 -8.05
CA ASP A 86 -11.15 -17.93 -7.49
C ASP A 86 -11.01 -17.95 -5.96
N PHE A 87 -9.81 -17.65 -5.43
CA PHE A 87 -9.59 -17.51 -3.99
C PHE A 87 -10.45 -16.40 -3.39
N LEU A 88 -10.49 -15.22 -4.01
CA LEU A 88 -11.28 -14.09 -3.54
C LEU A 88 -12.79 -14.37 -3.58
N ARG A 89 -13.28 -15.06 -4.62
CA ARG A 89 -14.71 -15.41 -4.76
C ARG A 89 -15.16 -16.55 -3.85
N SER A 90 -14.27 -17.51 -3.59
CA SER A 90 -14.60 -18.72 -2.82
C SER A 90 -14.70 -18.50 -1.31
N ASN A 91 -14.19 -17.38 -0.80
CA ASN A 91 -14.06 -17.18 0.63
C ASN A 91 -15.14 -16.18 1.11
N PRO A 92 -16.07 -16.60 2.00
CA PRO A 92 -17.13 -15.73 2.53
C PRO A 92 -16.57 -14.54 3.35
N TYR A 93 -15.29 -14.68 3.74
CA TYR A 93 -14.34 -13.65 4.12
C TYR A 93 -14.33 -12.39 3.27
N TYR A 94 -14.72 -12.48 2.01
CA TYR A 94 -14.45 -11.48 1.00
C TYR A 94 -15.77 -10.97 0.41
N ASP A 95 -16.10 -9.72 0.75
CA ASP A 95 -17.22 -8.95 0.24
C ASP A 95 -17.26 -8.89 -1.30
N GLU A 96 -18.43 -8.69 -1.92
CA GLU A 96 -18.57 -8.79 -3.39
C GLU A 96 -17.86 -7.66 -4.18
N ASN A 97 -17.30 -6.65 -3.50
CA ASN A 97 -16.83 -5.40 -4.09
C ASN A 97 -15.34 -5.41 -4.55
N PHE A 98 -14.73 -6.58 -4.74
CA PHE A 98 -13.37 -6.65 -5.30
C PHE A 98 -13.38 -6.54 -6.82
N SER A 99 -12.53 -5.65 -7.33
CA SER A 99 -12.28 -5.51 -8.77
C SER A 99 -10.89 -6.05 -9.10
N LEU A 100 -10.82 -7.17 -9.81
CA LEU A 100 -9.57 -7.67 -10.38
C LEU A 100 -9.44 -7.19 -11.83
N GLY A 101 -8.53 -6.25 -12.06
CA GLY A 101 -8.23 -5.69 -13.37
C GLY A 101 -7.08 -6.42 -14.08
N ASP A 102 -7.14 -6.42 -15.40
CA ASP A 102 -6.09 -6.91 -16.28
C ASP A 102 -5.31 -5.72 -16.86
N LEU A 103 -4.03 -5.61 -16.55
CA LEU A 103 -3.12 -4.70 -17.26
C LEU A 103 -2.31 -5.52 -18.28
N HIS A 104 -2.60 -5.32 -19.56
CA HIS A 104 -1.94 -6.03 -20.65
C HIS A 104 -0.51 -5.55 -20.91
N ALA A 105 -0.17 -4.36 -20.43
CA ALA A 105 1.20 -3.86 -20.45
C ALA A 105 2.04 -4.56 -19.37
N SER A 106 3.27 -4.90 -19.72
CA SER A 106 4.32 -5.24 -18.76
C SER A 106 4.85 -3.95 -18.13
N ILE A 107 5.12 -3.98 -16.83
CA ILE A 107 5.71 -2.86 -16.10
C ILE A 107 7.19 -3.17 -15.89
N ALA A 108 8.07 -2.29 -16.34
CA ALA A 108 9.51 -2.51 -16.32
C ALA A 108 10.16 -2.02 -15.01
N SER A 109 9.53 -1.09 -14.29
CA SER A 109 10.16 -0.42 -13.15
C SER A 109 9.19 -0.01 -12.04
N ALA A 110 9.73 0.20 -10.84
CA ALA A 110 8.95 0.69 -9.70
C ALA A 110 8.42 2.12 -9.91
N GLN A 111 9.16 2.95 -10.66
CA GLN A 111 8.74 4.31 -11.01
C GLN A 111 7.53 4.29 -11.94
N GLU A 112 7.54 3.39 -12.93
CA GLU A 112 6.40 3.16 -13.83
C GLU A 112 5.19 2.63 -13.05
N ALA A 113 5.39 1.65 -12.17
CA ALA A 113 4.33 1.15 -11.29
C ALA A 113 3.69 2.26 -10.44
N GLN A 114 4.51 3.15 -9.87
CA GLN A 114 4.03 4.29 -9.09
C GLN A 114 3.31 5.33 -9.95
N GLN A 115 3.69 5.49 -11.22
CA GLN A 115 2.97 6.35 -12.14
C GLN A 115 1.57 5.81 -12.44
N VAL A 116 1.44 4.49 -12.67
CA VAL A 116 0.14 3.82 -12.85
C VAL A 116 -0.74 4.01 -11.60
N LEU A 117 -0.19 3.79 -10.40
CA LEU A 117 -0.93 3.97 -9.16
C LEU A 117 -1.36 5.44 -8.93
N LYS A 118 -0.61 6.41 -9.45
CA LYS A 118 -0.99 7.83 -9.42
C LYS A 118 -2.11 8.17 -10.40
N THR A 119 -2.14 7.54 -11.58
CA THR A 119 -3.21 7.73 -12.56
C THR A 119 -4.48 6.95 -12.21
N HIS A 120 -4.35 5.90 -11.38
CA HIS A 120 -5.45 5.04 -10.94
C HIS A 120 -5.53 4.98 -9.40
N PRO A 121 -5.95 6.06 -8.72
CA PRO A 121 -5.98 6.13 -7.25
C PRO A 121 -6.90 5.09 -6.59
N GLN A 122 -7.88 4.56 -7.32
CA GLN A 122 -8.74 3.46 -6.90
C GLN A 122 -7.98 2.13 -6.71
N LEU A 123 -6.81 1.96 -7.30
CA LEU A 123 -6.02 0.75 -7.11
C LEU A 123 -5.50 0.67 -5.67
N ALA A 124 -5.81 -0.44 -5.02
CA ALA A 124 -5.24 -0.80 -3.73
C ALA A 124 -3.87 -1.44 -3.88
N LEU A 125 -3.65 -2.15 -4.99
CA LEU A 125 -2.45 -2.93 -5.23
C LEU A 125 -2.19 -3.10 -6.72
N LEU A 126 -0.91 -3.07 -7.09
CA LEU A 126 -0.44 -3.39 -8.44
C LEU A 126 0.63 -4.47 -8.39
N ILE A 127 0.40 -5.60 -9.05
CA ILE A 127 1.34 -6.72 -9.13
C ILE A 127 2.01 -6.73 -10.49
N TRP A 128 3.34 -6.88 -10.51
CA TRP A 128 4.13 -6.96 -11.74
C TRP A 128 5.43 -7.76 -11.52
N GLY A 129 6.27 -7.89 -12.54
CA GLY A 129 7.55 -8.60 -12.47
C GLY A 129 7.60 -9.79 -13.44
N ASP A 130 8.25 -10.88 -13.03
CA ASP A 130 8.47 -12.06 -13.88
C ASP A 130 8.01 -13.36 -13.20
N GLN A 131 8.22 -14.50 -13.87
CA GLN A 131 7.82 -15.83 -13.36
C GLN A 131 8.69 -16.37 -12.21
N HIS A 132 9.69 -15.62 -11.76
CA HIS A 132 10.52 -15.96 -10.60
C HIS A 132 10.25 -14.99 -9.45
N TRP A 133 10.15 -13.70 -9.74
CA TRP A 133 10.03 -12.65 -8.76
C TRP A 133 8.90 -11.68 -9.13
N LEU A 134 7.87 -11.69 -8.29
CA LEU A 134 6.81 -10.71 -8.29
C LEU A 134 7.21 -9.49 -7.47
N ARG A 135 6.67 -8.35 -7.87
CA ARG A 135 6.71 -7.11 -7.15
C ARG A 135 5.28 -6.66 -6.86
N ILE A 136 5.08 -6.21 -5.63
CA ILE A 136 3.82 -5.74 -5.10
C ILE A 136 4.00 -4.26 -4.85
N SER A 137 3.36 -3.42 -5.66
CA SER A 137 3.41 -1.96 -5.51
C SER A 137 2.16 -1.45 -4.80
N PHE A 138 2.37 -0.51 -3.88
CA PHE A 138 1.32 0.12 -3.08
C PHE A 138 1.20 1.60 -3.44
N PRO A 139 -0.01 2.18 -3.36
CA PRO A 139 -0.20 3.61 -3.47
C PRO A 139 0.67 4.37 -2.47
N GLU A 140 1.23 5.48 -2.93
CA GLU A 140 2.03 6.38 -2.10
C GLU A 140 1.12 7.15 -1.15
N ILE A 141 1.26 6.87 0.15
CA ILE A 141 0.59 7.57 1.25
C ILE A 141 1.65 8.39 1.98
N GLU A 142 1.41 9.69 2.10
CA GLU A 142 2.32 10.60 2.80
C GLU A 142 2.49 10.18 4.27
N PRO A 143 3.69 10.37 4.85
CA PRO A 143 3.93 10.11 6.26
C PRO A 143 3.01 10.98 7.12
N ARG A 144 2.48 10.40 8.19
CA ARG A 144 1.51 11.07 9.05
C ARG A 144 2.21 11.58 10.31
N ASP A 145 2.02 12.85 10.64
CA ASP A 145 2.48 13.42 11.91
C ASP A 145 1.65 12.85 13.07
N LEU A 146 2.30 12.51 14.18
CA LEU A 146 1.60 11.96 15.35
C LEU A 146 0.54 12.92 15.88
N GLU A 147 0.76 14.23 15.79
CA GLU A 147 -0.24 15.24 16.18
C GLU A 147 -1.61 15.05 15.51
N THR A 148 -1.64 14.48 14.31
CA THR A 148 -2.87 14.27 13.54
C THR A 148 -3.63 12.99 13.93
N LEU A 149 -3.06 12.13 14.78
CA LEU A 149 -3.62 10.82 15.13
C LEU A 149 -4.66 10.84 16.25
N GLY A 150 -4.83 11.96 16.95
CA GLY A 150 -5.85 12.10 17.98
C GLY A 150 -5.46 13.08 19.08
N LYS A 151 -6.46 13.56 19.83
CA LYS A 151 -6.27 14.51 20.94
C LYS A 151 -5.57 13.88 22.17
N SER A 152 -5.48 12.55 22.23
CA SER A 152 -4.91 11.78 23.35
C SER A 152 -3.38 11.84 23.44
N LEU A 153 -2.70 12.34 22.40
CA LEU A 153 -1.27 12.61 22.36
C LEU A 153 -0.92 13.95 23.05
N ASP A 154 -1.42 14.18 24.27
CA ASP A 154 -0.94 15.29 25.11
C ASP A 154 0.37 14.93 25.83
N VAL A 155 1.31 14.44 25.02
CA VAL A 155 2.65 14.10 25.45
C VAL A 155 3.59 15.11 24.80
N ASP A 156 3.97 16.12 25.58
CA ASP A 156 4.91 17.17 25.16
C ASP A 156 6.11 16.57 24.42
N GLY A 157 6.46 17.08 23.24
CA GLY A 157 7.74 16.75 22.57
C GLY A 157 7.76 15.49 21.69
N ILE A 158 6.62 14.84 21.41
CA ILE A 158 6.55 13.76 20.40
C ILE A 158 5.56 14.01 19.26
N ARG A 159 4.82 15.12 19.30
CA ARG A 159 3.79 15.50 18.31
C ARG A 159 4.30 15.56 16.87
N ASN A 160 5.55 15.99 16.69
CA ASN A 160 6.19 16.17 15.39
C ASN A 160 6.90 14.91 14.88
N LEU A 161 6.78 13.77 15.57
CA LEU A 161 7.26 12.51 15.02
C LEU A 161 6.35 12.07 13.88
N LYS A 162 6.94 11.40 12.89
CA LYS A 162 6.27 10.96 11.67
C LYS A 162 6.21 9.45 11.58
N LEU A 163 5.02 8.93 11.32
CA LEU A 163 4.76 7.54 11.02
C LEU A 163 4.75 7.32 9.51
N VAL A 164 5.46 6.30 9.03
CA VAL A 164 5.44 5.90 7.61
C VAL A 164 4.26 4.95 7.40
N LEU A 165 3.30 5.32 6.56
CA LEU A 165 2.07 4.54 6.34
C LEU A 165 2.08 3.69 5.07
N SER A 166 2.95 4.01 4.12
CA SER A 166 3.13 3.23 2.89
C SER A 166 4.60 3.00 2.57
N VAL A 167 4.89 1.87 1.93
CA VAL A 167 6.15 1.63 1.23
C VAL A 167 5.81 1.44 -0.25
N PRO A 168 6.64 1.93 -1.19
CA PRO A 168 6.29 1.91 -2.61
C PRO A 168 6.21 0.50 -3.20
N MET A 169 6.88 -0.48 -2.56
CA MET A 169 7.05 -1.81 -3.12
C MET A 169 7.45 -2.87 -2.08
N ALA A 170 7.08 -4.11 -2.35
CA ALA A 170 7.76 -5.29 -1.84
C ALA A 170 7.91 -6.42 -2.86
N GLY A 171 8.96 -7.22 -2.70
CA GLY A 171 9.19 -8.41 -3.52
C GLY A 171 8.54 -9.67 -2.94
N LEU A 172 8.10 -10.57 -3.83
CA LEU A 172 7.49 -11.87 -3.52
C LEU A 172 7.98 -12.91 -4.52
N SER A 173 8.33 -14.11 -4.06
CA SER A 173 8.63 -15.22 -4.96
C SER A 173 7.38 -15.66 -5.72
N PHE A 174 7.44 -15.80 -7.04
CA PHE A 174 6.30 -16.31 -7.82
C PHE A 174 6.03 -17.80 -7.51
N ALA A 175 7.08 -18.56 -7.23
CA ALA A 175 6.98 -19.97 -6.87
C ALA A 175 7.04 -20.17 -5.34
N PRO A 176 6.16 -21.00 -4.75
CA PRO A 176 5.05 -21.73 -5.40
C PRO A 176 3.83 -20.83 -5.73
N GLN A 177 3.27 -21.02 -6.92
CA GLN A 177 2.24 -20.13 -7.50
C GLN A 177 0.96 -20.04 -6.64
N LEU A 178 0.45 -21.17 -6.14
CA LEU A 178 -0.79 -21.19 -5.37
C LEU A 178 -0.64 -20.47 -4.01
N PRO A 179 0.39 -20.74 -3.19
CA PRO A 179 0.65 -19.94 -2.00
C PRO A 179 0.88 -18.46 -2.30
N SER A 180 1.65 -18.10 -3.33
CA SER A 180 1.86 -16.69 -3.68
C SER A 180 0.56 -15.98 -4.07
N ALA A 181 -0.32 -16.66 -4.80
CA ALA A 181 -1.66 -16.15 -5.13
C ALA A 181 -2.53 -15.95 -3.88
N ARG A 182 -2.57 -16.95 -2.98
CA ARG A 182 -3.31 -16.86 -1.70
C ARG A 182 -2.79 -15.73 -0.81
N PHE A 183 -1.48 -15.58 -0.74
CA PHE A 183 -0.85 -14.49 0.01
C PHE A 183 -1.30 -13.12 -0.53
N ILE A 184 -1.22 -12.92 -1.86
CA ILE A 184 -1.69 -11.68 -2.50
C ILE A 184 -3.18 -11.46 -2.26
N GLY A 185 -4.02 -12.50 -2.40
CA GLY A 185 -5.46 -12.39 -2.14
C GLY A 185 -5.76 -11.93 -0.71
N LYS A 186 -5.11 -12.53 0.30
CA LYS A 186 -5.26 -12.12 1.71
C LYS A 186 -4.77 -10.70 1.96
N LEU A 187 -3.60 -10.36 1.43
CA LEU A 187 -3.01 -9.04 1.57
C LEU A 187 -3.91 -7.96 0.96
N TYR A 188 -4.38 -8.18 -0.27
CA TYR A 188 -5.31 -7.27 -0.93
C TYR A 188 -6.62 -7.13 -0.16
N ALA A 189 -7.24 -8.23 0.26
CA ALA A 189 -8.47 -8.18 1.02
C ALA A 189 -8.31 -7.45 2.36
N ALA A 190 -7.14 -7.56 3.01
CA ALA A 190 -6.83 -6.79 4.20
C ALA A 190 -6.77 -5.29 3.91
N ILE A 191 -6.08 -4.88 2.83
CA ILE A 191 -5.96 -3.47 2.43
C ILE A 191 -7.32 -2.86 2.09
N VAL A 192 -8.17 -3.61 1.40
CA VAL A 192 -9.55 -3.20 1.14
C VAL A 192 -10.31 -3.01 2.45
N ALA A 193 -10.19 -3.94 3.40
CA ALA A 193 -10.81 -3.79 4.72
C ALA A 193 -10.28 -2.57 5.49
N GLN A 194 -8.98 -2.24 5.39
CA GLN A 194 -8.42 -1.00 5.97
C GLN A 194 -9.05 0.25 5.35
N ARG A 195 -9.20 0.28 4.03
CA ARG A 195 -9.82 1.40 3.30
C ARG A 195 -11.30 1.55 3.64
N GLU A 196 -12.03 0.44 3.71
CA GLU A 196 -13.43 0.44 4.15
C GLU A 196 -13.56 0.95 5.58
N PHE A 197 -12.69 0.51 6.48
CA PHE A 197 -12.63 1.06 7.84
C PHE A 197 -12.37 2.57 7.83
N ALA A 198 -11.42 3.05 7.03
CA ALA A 198 -11.14 4.49 6.92
C ALA A 198 -12.34 5.28 6.37
N ARG A 199 -13.24 4.66 5.60
CA ARG A 199 -14.43 5.27 5.03
C ARG A 199 -15.63 5.24 5.98
N THR A 200 -15.89 4.09 6.61
CA THR A 200 -17.13 3.84 7.37
C THR A 200 -16.92 3.91 8.88
N SER A 201 -15.68 3.83 9.36
CA SER A 201 -15.31 3.68 10.77
C SER A 201 -15.92 2.45 11.45
N GLU A 202 -16.43 1.46 10.71
CA GLU A 202 -17.05 0.27 11.30
C GLU A 202 -15.98 -0.71 11.83
N PRO A 203 -15.96 -1.03 13.14
CA PRO A 203 -14.88 -1.82 13.77
C PRO A 203 -14.62 -3.18 13.11
N ARG A 204 -15.66 -3.83 12.61
CA ARG A 204 -15.56 -5.13 11.92
C ARG A 204 -14.55 -5.14 10.76
N HIS A 205 -14.38 -4.00 10.08
CA HIS A 205 -13.43 -3.89 8.98
C HIS A 205 -11.98 -3.84 9.48
N ALA A 206 -11.73 -3.16 10.60
CA ALA A 206 -10.41 -3.15 11.24
C ALA A 206 -10.04 -4.55 11.76
N ASP A 207 -10.95 -5.23 12.46
CA ASP A 207 -10.71 -6.58 12.98
C ASP A 207 -10.41 -7.56 11.85
N ARG A 208 -11.19 -7.46 10.77
CA ARG A 208 -10.99 -8.27 9.55
C ARG A 208 -9.65 -7.99 8.90
N ALA A 209 -9.23 -6.72 8.79
CA ALA A 209 -7.90 -6.37 8.28
C ALA A 209 -6.80 -7.04 9.12
N GLN A 210 -6.89 -6.94 10.45
CA GLN A 210 -5.91 -7.54 11.36
C GLN A 210 -5.80 -9.06 11.21
N ILE A 211 -6.94 -9.76 11.15
CA ILE A 211 -7.00 -11.22 10.95
C ILE A 211 -6.33 -11.60 9.62
N LEU A 212 -6.71 -10.93 8.52
CA LEU A 212 -6.19 -11.22 7.19
C LEU A 212 -4.68 -10.95 7.07
N LEU A 213 -4.19 -9.87 7.69
CA LEU A 213 -2.75 -9.58 7.74
C LEU A 213 -2.00 -10.63 8.55
N ARG A 214 -2.54 -11.06 9.70
CA ARG A 214 -1.93 -12.13 10.50
C ARG A 214 -1.88 -13.44 9.74
N GLU A 215 -2.94 -13.78 9.01
CA GLU A 215 -2.97 -14.97 8.16
C GLU A 215 -1.98 -14.89 7.00
N ALA A 216 -1.88 -13.74 6.32
CA ALA A 216 -0.91 -13.54 5.25
C ALA A 216 0.53 -13.60 5.79
N GLY A 217 0.79 -12.93 6.91
CA GLY A 217 2.09 -12.92 7.59
C GLY A 217 2.47 -14.27 8.21
N SER A 218 1.50 -15.12 8.53
CA SER A 218 1.70 -16.47 9.09
C SER A 218 1.73 -17.57 8.04
N GLN A 219 1.45 -17.26 6.77
CA GLN A 219 1.39 -18.27 5.73
C GLN A 219 2.74 -18.98 5.56
N GLU A 220 2.69 -20.30 5.53
CA GLU A 220 3.87 -21.16 5.32
C GLU A 220 3.83 -21.76 3.92
N ALA A 221 4.95 -21.63 3.21
CA ALA A 221 5.17 -22.25 1.92
C ALA A 221 6.67 -22.31 1.61
N PHE A 222 7.06 -23.14 0.65
CA PHE A 222 8.44 -23.31 0.19
C PHE A 222 8.88 -22.16 -0.74
N TRP A 223 8.76 -20.91 -0.29
CA TRP A 223 9.31 -19.76 -1.02
C TRP A 223 10.83 -19.71 -0.88
N THR A 224 11.48 -19.15 -1.90
CA THR A 224 12.92 -18.89 -1.90
C THR A 224 13.33 -17.76 -0.94
N SER A 225 12.39 -16.89 -0.57
CA SER A 225 12.54 -15.85 0.45
C SER A 225 11.22 -15.60 1.17
N PHE A 226 11.32 -15.25 2.45
CA PHE A 226 10.18 -14.90 3.31
C PHE A 226 9.98 -13.38 3.47
N ALA A 227 10.75 -12.56 2.75
CA ALA A 227 10.70 -11.10 2.88
C ALA A 227 9.31 -10.51 2.60
N HIS A 228 8.49 -11.14 1.75
CA HIS A 228 7.11 -10.70 1.51
C HIS A 228 6.23 -10.78 2.76
N ARG A 229 6.46 -11.76 3.66
CA ARG A 229 5.72 -11.89 4.94
C ARG A 229 5.91 -10.67 5.81
N ALA A 230 7.08 -10.03 5.70
CA ALA A 230 7.39 -8.79 6.41
C ALA A 230 6.40 -7.67 6.08
N VAL A 231 5.86 -7.60 4.86
CA VAL A 231 4.89 -6.58 4.46
C VAL A 231 3.59 -6.72 5.26
N ALA A 232 3.08 -7.95 5.39
CA ALA A 232 1.85 -8.21 6.11
C ALA A 232 2.01 -7.88 7.60
N TRP A 233 3.14 -8.26 8.20
CA TRP A 233 3.46 -7.89 9.59
C TRP A 233 3.67 -6.38 9.77
N TRP A 234 4.26 -5.69 8.79
CA TRP A 234 4.47 -4.26 8.86
C TRP A 234 3.15 -3.48 8.78
N LEU A 235 2.27 -3.85 7.84
CA LEU A 235 0.91 -3.30 7.76
C LEU A 235 0.13 -3.58 9.04
N LEU A 236 0.26 -4.78 9.62
CA LEU A 236 -0.39 -5.11 10.89
C LEU A 236 0.13 -4.23 12.04
N GLY A 237 1.44 -3.96 12.06
CA GLY A 237 2.04 -3.03 13.01
C GLY A 237 1.50 -1.61 12.87
N ASN A 238 1.33 -1.13 11.63
CA ASN A 238 0.71 0.16 11.37
C ASN A 238 -0.76 0.18 11.84
N GLU A 239 -1.52 -0.88 11.60
CA GLU A 239 -2.91 -0.98 12.06
C GLU A 239 -3.03 -0.89 13.58
N HIS A 240 -2.26 -1.69 14.31
CA HIS A 240 -2.24 -1.65 15.77
C HIS A 240 -1.76 -0.28 16.27
N PHE A 241 -0.75 0.31 15.63
CA PHE A 241 -0.28 1.64 16.02
C PHE A 241 -1.37 2.70 15.85
N LEU A 242 -2.09 2.70 14.73
CA LEU A 242 -3.20 3.62 14.50
C LEU A 242 -4.38 3.33 15.44
N ALA A 243 -4.67 2.05 15.72
CA ALA A 243 -5.70 1.64 16.66
C ALA A 243 -5.45 2.17 18.08
N ALA A 244 -4.18 2.28 18.48
CA ALA A 244 -3.79 2.80 19.79
C ALA A 244 -4.28 4.22 20.09
N PHE A 245 -4.63 5.00 19.08
CA PHE A 245 -5.05 6.40 19.21
C PHE A 245 -6.50 6.67 18.77
N ARG A 246 -7.31 5.62 18.54
CA ARG A 246 -8.72 5.79 18.12
C ARG A 246 -9.59 6.42 19.20
N ASP A 247 -9.29 6.11 20.46
CA ASP A 247 -10.06 6.56 21.62
C ASP A 247 -9.42 7.80 22.27
N GLU A 248 -10.13 8.36 23.25
CA GLU A 248 -9.65 9.50 24.06
C GLU A 248 -8.39 9.16 24.88
N THR A 249 -8.13 7.87 25.10
CA THR A 249 -6.96 7.37 25.82
C THR A 249 -6.10 6.49 24.92
N VAL A 250 -4.78 6.53 25.15
CA VAL A 250 -3.85 5.71 24.38
C VAL A 250 -4.00 4.24 24.83
N GLN A 251 -4.36 3.37 23.90
CA GLN A 251 -4.50 1.94 24.16
C GLN A 251 -3.12 1.27 24.14
N VAL A 252 -2.51 1.13 25.33
CA VAL A 252 -1.16 0.53 25.47
C VAL A 252 -1.08 -0.91 24.95
N GLY A 253 -2.18 -1.67 25.02
CA GLY A 253 -2.25 -3.01 24.44
C GLY A 253 -1.98 -3.02 22.94
N GLU A 254 -2.61 -2.09 22.22
CA GLU A 254 -2.41 -1.91 20.77
C GLU A 254 -0.98 -1.49 20.44
N LEU A 255 -0.36 -0.59 21.23
CA LEU A 255 1.05 -0.25 21.05
C LEU A 255 1.98 -1.46 21.21
N LYS A 256 1.71 -2.34 22.19
CA LYS A 256 2.49 -3.58 22.36
C LYS A 256 2.33 -4.51 21.17
N CYS A 257 1.10 -4.68 20.67
CA CYS A 257 0.84 -5.45 19.45
C CYS A 257 1.57 -4.86 18.23
N ALA A 258 1.62 -3.53 18.11
CA ALA A 258 2.39 -2.86 17.05
C ALA A 258 3.89 -3.16 17.14
N LEU A 259 4.47 -3.07 18.35
CA LEU A 259 5.88 -3.40 18.60
C LEU A 259 6.20 -4.85 18.23
N ASP A 260 5.35 -5.79 18.63
CA ASP A 260 5.53 -7.22 18.33
C ASP A 260 5.43 -7.49 16.83
N ALA A 261 4.51 -6.82 16.14
CA ALA A 261 4.37 -6.90 14.69
C ALA A 261 5.62 -6.35 13.98
N TYR A 262 6.11 -5.16 14.35
CA TYR A 262 7.34 -4.61 13.77
C TYR A 262 8.58 -5.48 14.07
N ARG A 263 8.72 -6.02 15.27
CA ARG A 263 9.78 -6.98 15.59
C ARG A 263 9.64 -8.27 14.77
N SER A 264 8.42 -8.67 14.43
CA SER A 264 8.17 -9.82 13.54
C SER A 264 8.65 -9.55 12.13
N VAL A 265 8.48 -8.33 11.60
CA VAL A 265 9.06 -7.90 10.32
C VAL A 265 10.57 -8.14 10.31
N LEU A 266 11.28 -7.71 11.35
CA LEU A 266 12.75 -7.81 11.44
C LEU A 266 13.26 -9.26 11.46
N ARG A 267 12.42 -10.24 11.81
CA ARG A 267 12.76 -11.67 11.70
C ARG A 267 12.74 -12.20 10.27
N TYR A 268 11.96 -11.57 9.39
CA TYR A 268 11.79 -12.00 7.99
C TYR A 268 12.61 -11.18 7.00
N LEU A 269 12.94 -9.92 7.33
CA LEU A 269 13.78 -9.08 6.49
C LEU A 269 15.25 -9.39 6.70
N LYS A 270 15.92 -9.80 5.62
CA LYS A 270 17.39 -9.80 5.58
C LYS A 270 17.89 -8.47 5.05
N LYS A 271 19.16 -8.18 5.34
CA LYS A 271 19.85 -7.01 4.80
C LYS A 271 19.80 -7.03 3.26
N ASN A 272 19.40 -5.92 2.64
CA ASN A 272 19.21 -5.74 1.19
C ASN A 272 18.00 -6.44 0.54
N ASP A 273 17.13 -7.17 1.29
CA ASP A 273 15.94 -7.80 0.68
C ASP A 273 14.89 -6.76 0.26
N ASN A 274 14.58 -5.83 1.17
CA ASN A 274 13.69 -4.70 0.91
C ASN A 274 14.11 -3.53 1.81
N THR A 275 15.06 -2.76 1.32
CA THR A 275 15.73 -1.70 2.09
C THR A 275 14.78 -0.60 2.55
N GLU A 276 13.80 -0.23 1.72
CA GLU A 276 12.82 0.80 2.09
C GLU A 276 11.84 0.29 3.16
N LEU A 277 11.37 -0.96 3.05
CA LEU A 277 10.53 -1.57 4.09
C LEU A 277 11.27 -1.76 5.41
N LEU A 278 12.55 -2.12 5.36
CA LEU A 278 13.40 -2.18 6.56
C LEU A 278 13.50 -0.81 7.23
N ALA A 279 13.77 0.25 6.46
CA ALA A 279 13.84 1.61 6.98
C ALA A 279 12.50 2.09 7.56
N ALA A 280 11.39 1.80 6.89
CA ALA A 280 10.04 2.13 7.38
C ALA A 280 9.71 1.41 8.69
N THR A 281 10.08 0.14 8.78
CA THR A 281 9.87 -0.68 9.98
C THR A 281 10.67 -0.13 11.16
N LEU A 282 11.96 0.12 10.97
CA LEU A 282 12.83 0.66 12.01
C LEU A 282 12.40 2.08 12.43
N ASN A 283 11.93 2.90 11.48
CA ASN A 283 11.32 4.19 11.80
C ASN A 283 10.12 4.03 12.74
N ASN A 284 9.14 3.24 12.32
CA ASN A 284 7.87 3.11 13.04
C ASN A 284 8.06 2.38 14.38
N LEU A 285 8.97 1.41 14.45
CA LEU A 285 9.38 0.76 15.70
C LEU A 285 9.93 1.79 16.70
N GLY A 286 10.86 2.64 16.27
CA GLY A 286 11.40 3.70 17.12
C GLY A 286 10.32 4.69 17.60
N VAL A 287 9.39 5.06 16.71
CA VAL A 287 8.25 5.92 17.06
C VAL A 287 7.36 5.24 18.13
N ALA A 288 7.01 3.97 17.94
CA ALA A 288 6.20 3.22 18.90
C ALA A 288 6.86 3.06 20.27
N ILE A 289 8.17 2.80 20.29
CA ILE A 289 8.94 2.73 21.54
C ILE A 289 8.91 4.08 22.28
N VAL A 290 9.09 5.20 21.56
CA VAL A 290 9.05 6.54 22.16
C VAL A 290 7.68 6.85 22.74
N VAL A 291 6.61 6.57 22.00
CA VAL A 291 5.24 6.76 22.50
C VAL A 291 5.04 5.97 23.80
N LEU A 292 5.43 4.70 23.82
CA LEU A 292 5.28 3.84 24.99
C LEU A 292 6.11 4.35 26.19
N ALA A 293 7.36 4.76 25.94
CA ALA A 293 8.25 5.31 26.96
C ALA A 293 7.65 6.54 27.63
N MET A 294 7.11 7.46 26.82
CA MET A 294 6.54 8.70 27.33
C MET A 294 5.20 8.48 28.04
N TYR A 295 4.47 7.43 27.69
CA TYR A 295 3.23 7.05 28.38
C TYR A 295 3.52 6.44 29.77
N ASN A 296 4.54 5.58 29.88
CA ASN A 296 4.85 4.87 31.14
C ASN A 296 5.47 5.76 32.23
N ARG A 297 6.08 6.91 31.90
CA ARG A 297 6.63 7.94 32.83
C ARG A 297 7.63 7.45 33.91
N GLU A 298 8.04 6.18 33.91
CA GLU A 298 9.08 5.65 34.81
C GLU A 298 10.49 6.03 34.33
N SER A 299 11.26 6.75 35.15
CA SER A 299 12.49 7.45 34.71
C SER A 299 13.55 6.55 34.06
N GLN A 300 13.86 5.40 34.67
CA GLN A 300 14.90 4.49 34.15
C GLN A 300 14.44 3.73 32.90
N ALA A 301 13.25 3.12 32.95
CA ALA A 301 12.67 2.40 31.82
C ALA A 301 12.47 3.32 30.60
N THR A 302 12.10 4.58 30.85
CA THR A 302 11.97 5.62 29.81
C THR A 302 13.31 5.89 29.13
N SER A 303 14.41 6.01 29.89
CA SER A 303 15.74 6.26 29.32
C SER A 303 16.22 5.11 28.42
N ASP A 304 16.03 3.87 28.87
CA ASP A 304 16.45 2.68 28.12
C ASP A 304 15.63 2.52 26.82
N MET A 305 14.31 2.76 26.88
CA MET A 305 13.44 2.77 25.70
C MET A 305 13.81 3.89 24.72
N ILE A 306 14.11 5.10 25.21
CA ILE A 306 14.56 6.20 24.33
C ILE A 306 15.86 5.82 23.61
N LYS A 307 16.79 5.14 24.30
CA LYS A 307 18.02 4.65 23.68
C LYS A 307 17.72 3.61 22.59
N GLU A 308 16.84 2.64 22.88
CA GLU A 308 16.40 1.61 21.90
C GLU A 308 15.78 2.26 20.66
N ALA A 309 14.93 3.28 20.82
CA ALA A 309 14.33 4.00 19.70
C ALA A 309 15.37 4.76 18.86
N MET A 310 16.35 5.39 19.50
CA MET A 310 17.46 6.05 18.82
C MET A 310 18.32 5.07 18.02
N ASP A 311 18.53 3.86 18.56
CA ASP A 311 19.25 2.79 17.86
C ASP A 311 18.46 2.30 16.65
N CYS A 312 17.13 2.12 16.76
CA CYS A 312 16.27 1.82 15.61
C CYS A 312 16.42 2.86 14.49
N TRP A 313 16.41 4.16 14.81
CA TRP A 313 16.57 5.20 13.80
C TRP A 313 17.98 5.26 13.21
N ARG A 314 19.03 4.96 13.98
CA ARG A 314 20.39 4.83 13.45
C ARG A 314 20.47 3.68 12.45
N ASP A 315 19.89 2.54 12.78
CA ASP A 315 19.85 1.38 11.88
C ASP A 315 19.04 1.67 10.62
N ALA A 316 17.94 2.43 10.74
CA ALA A 316 17.18 2.92 9.59
C ALA A 316 18.04 3.80 8.68
N LEU A 317 18.97 4.60 9.23
CA LEU A 317 19.88 5.42 8.42
C LEU A 317 20.94 4.61 7.70
N LEU A 318 21.39 3.49 8.26
CA LEU A 318 22.35 2.59 7.60
C LEU A 318 21.79 2.01 6.29
N THR A 319 20.46 1.99 6.13
CA THR A 319 19.80 1.58 4.89
C THR A 319 20.09 2.50 3.71
N LEU A 320 20.46 3.78 3.94
CA LEU A 320 20.87 4.72 2.88
C LEU A 320 22.11 4.25 2.09
N HIS A 321 22.91 3.37 2.70
CA HIS A 321 24.13 2.82 2.12
C HIS A 321 23.94 1.40 1.56
N GLN A 322 22.73 0.84 1.65
CA GLN A 322 22.43 -0.48 1.12
C GLN A 322 22.13 -0.43 -0.37
N ASN A 323 22.30 -1.56 -1.05
CA ASN A 323 21.98 -1.66 -2.47
C ASN A 323 20.46 -1.57 -2.66
N ASN A 324 20.06 -0.74 -3.61
CA ASN A 324 18.67 -0.48 -3.94
C ASN A 324 18.39 -0.98 -5.34
N ARG A 325 18.11 -2.29 -5.42
CA ARG A 325 17.96 -3.01 -6.68
C ARG A 325 16.85 -2.43 -7.57
N ASP A 326 15.79 -1.91 -6.97
CA ASP A 326 14.61 -1.41 -7.68
C ASP A 326 14.65 0.13 -7.89
N GLY A 327 15.75 0.81 -7.55
CA GLY A 327 15.92 2.26 -7.76
C GLY A 327 14.95 3.13 -6.97
N LEU A 328 14.40 2.63 -5.86
CA LEU A 328 13.43 3.32 -5.01
C LEU A 328 14.05 4.52 -4.28
N LYS A 329 13.29 5.58 -4.02
CA LYS A 329 13.80 6.67 -3.18
C LYS A 329 13.80 6.21 -1.71
N PHE A 330 14.91 6.42 -1.00
CA PHE A 330 15.04 6.14 0.44
C PHE A 330 14.28 7.17 1.30
N LYS A 331 12.95 7.20 1.21
CA LYS A 331 12.12 8.19 1.92
C LYS A 331 12.09 7.88 3.42
N SER A 332 11.89 6.62 3.77
CA SER A 332 11.71 6.17 5.15
C SER A 332 12.94 6.42 6.03
N ALA A 333 14.14 6.21 5.49
CA ALA A 333 15.39 6.50 6.21
C ALA A 333 15.55 8.01 6.49
N ARG A 334 15.11 8.87 5.57
CA ARG A 334 15.14 10.33 5.77
C ARG A 334 14.14 10.77 6.84
N ILE A 335 12.97 10.14 6.91
CA ILE A 335 11.97 10.36 7.95
C ILE A 335 12.52 9.91 9.31
N ALA A 336 13.18 8.74 9.39
CA ALA A 336 13.86 8.31 10.61
C ALA A 336 14.91 9.33 11.08
N LYS A 337 15.66 9.94 10.14
CA LYS A 337 16.58 11.05 10.45
C LYS A 337 15.85 12.22 11.12
N GLN A 338 14.73 12.63 10.54
CA GLN A 338 13.93 13.75 11.04
C GLN A 338 13.42 13.46 12.45
N ASN A 339 12.81 12.28 12.65
CA ASN A 339 12.32 11.83 13.94
C ASN A 339 13.42 11.82 15.01
N MET A 340 14.61 11.32 14.67
CA MET A 340 15.77 11.32 15.56
C MET A 340 16.22 12.72 15.96
N VAL A 341 16.23 13.67 15.03
CA VAL A 341 16.58 15.07 15.31
C VAL A 341 15.50 15.72 16.19
N THR A 342 14.23 15.55 15.83
CA THR A 342 13.08 16.04 16.59
C THR A 342 13.14 15.57 18.05
N LEU A 343 13.32 14.26 18.28
CA LEU A 343 13.39 13.74 19.64
C LEU A 343 14.58 14.31 20.42
N ARG A 344 15.76 14.42 19.79
CA ARG A 344 16.96 14.95 20.44
C ARG A 344 16.77 16.39 20.89
N ASP A 345 16.17 17.22 20.05
CA ASP A 345 15.94 18.63 20.37
C ASP A 345 14.90 18.80 21.48
N GLU A 346 13.87 17.96 21.50
CA GLU A 346 12.88 17.94 22.58
C GLU A 346 13.48 17.47 23.92
N LEU A 347 14.31 16.44 23.93
CA LEU A 347 15.03 16.00 25.14
C LEU A 347 15.97 17.10 25.66
N ARG A 348 16.64 17.83 24.78
CA ARG A 348 17.48 18.99 25.17
C ARG A 348 16.65 20.11 25.80
N LYS A 349 15.49 20.44 25.23
CA LYS A 349 14.57 21.47 25.78
C LYS A 349 14.08 21.08 27.17
N ARG A 350 13.68 19.82 27.37
CA ARG A 350 13.25 19.28 28.67
C ARG A 350 14.36 19.39 29.72
N ASN A 351 15.56 18.93 29.41
CA ASN A 351 16.72 19.03 30.31
C ASN A 351 17.04 20.48 30.70
N LYS A 352 16.90 21.44 29.76
CA LYS A 352 17.09 22.88 30.06
C LYS A 352 15.99 23.41 31.01
N LYS A 353 14.73 23.02 30.79
CA LYS A 353 13.59 23.42 31.64
C LYS A 353 13.73 22.87 33.06
N GLU A 354 14.17 21.63 33.22
CA GLU A 354 14.42 21.00 34.53
C GLU A 354 15.56 21.67 35.29
N ARG A 355 16.69 21.95 34.62
CA ARG A 355 17.82 22.68 35.22
C ARG A 355 17.45 24.10 35.65
N GLY A 356 16.61 24.79 34.87
CA GLY A 356 16.10 26.12 35.20
C GLY A 356 15.21 26.11 36.46
N LYS A 357 14.32 25.12 36.60
CA LYS A 357 13.49 24.97 37.82
C LYS A 357 14.32 24.71 39.08
N LEU A 358 15.40 23.94 38.97
CA LEU A 358 16.32 23.68 40.10
C LEU A 358 17.10 24.92 40.55
N HIS A 359 17.30 25.92 39.67
CA HIS A 359 17.98 27.17 40.02
C HIS A 359 17.04 28.26 40.58
N VAL A 360 15.73 28.14 40.36
CA VAL A 360 14.73 29.09 40.91
C VAL A 360 14.25 28.68 42.31
N ASN A 361 14.43 27.40 42.68
CA ASN A 361 14.08 26.86 44.01
C ASN A 361 15.27 26.77 44.97
N ARG A 362 16.40 27.40 44.66
CA ARG A 362 17.54 27.65 45.55
C ARG A 362 17.68 29.13 45.75
#